data_AF-A0A259SDE0-F1
#
_entry.id   AF-A0A259SDE0-F1
#
_cell.length_a   1.000
_cell.length_b   1.000
_cell.length_c   1.000
_cell.angle_alpha   90.00
_cell.angle_beta   90.00
_cell.angle_gamma   90.00
#
_symmetry.space_group_name_H-M   'P 1'
#
loop_
_entity.id
_entity.type
_entity.pdbx_description
1 polymer ?
#
loop_
_entity_poly.entity_id
_entity_poly.type
_entity_poly.pdbx_seq_one_letter_code
_entity_poly.pdbx_strand_id
1 'polypeptide(L)' 'LSKAQILDRVWSYDFGGRSSVVELYISYLRKKLDAGREVALIHTVRGVGYMIKAPQQ' A
#
# COMPACT_ATOMS: atom_id res chain seq x y z
N LEU A 1 -5.87 5.90 0.29
CA LEU A 1 -5.17 6.40 1.48
C LEU A 1 -3.82 6.96 1.08
N SER A 2 -3.43 8.12 1.63
CA SER A 2 -2.10 8.68 1.40
C SER A 2 -1.02 7.92 2.16
N LYS A 3 0.23 8.07 1.72
CA LYS A 3 1.38 7.46 2.40
C LYS A 3 1.49 7.89 3.87
N ALA A 4 1.31 9.18 4.14
CA ALA A 4 1.33 9.72 5.50
C ALA A 4 0.21 9.13 6.37
N GLN A 5 -1.00 8.99 5.81
CA GLN A 5 -2.13 8.38 6.51
C GLN A 5 -1.93 6.88 6.79
N ILE A 6 -1.31 6.15 5.86
CA ILE A 6 -0.98 4.73 6.08
C ILE A 6 0.10 4.60 7.14
N LEU A 7 1.13 5.46 7.08
CA LEU A 7 2.19 5.49 8.07
C LEU A 7 1.57 5.73 9.45
N ASP A 8 0.90 6.86 9.67
CA ASP A 8 0.29 7.26 10.95
C ASP A 8 -0.67 6.22 11.56
N ARG A 9 -1.48 5.54 10.73
CA ARG A 9 -2.49 4.57 11.21
C ARG A 9 -1.94 3.19 11.51
N VAL A 10 -0.86 2.78 10.84
CA VAL A 10 -0.30 1.42 10.95
C VAL A 10 0.99 1.41 11.76
N TRP A 11 1.73 2.51 11.74
CA TRP A 11 2.92 2.78 12.50
C TRP A 11 2.72 4.06 13.32
N SER A 12 2.96 4.01 14.63
CA SER A 12 2.80 5.20 15.49
C SER A 12 3.66 6.38 15.04
N TYR A 13 3.25 7.61 15.40
CA TYR A 13 3.92 8.87 15.03
C TYR A 13 5.42 8.91 15.39
N ASP A 14 5.84 8.14 16.41
CA ASP A 14 7.25 8.01 16.84
C ASP A 14 8.10 7.11 15.94
N PHE A 15 7.59 6.72 14.77
CA PHE A 15 8.34 5.92 13.80
C PHE A 15 9.53 6.70 13.25
N GLY A 16 10.67 6.62 13.93
CA GLY A 16 11.98 7.15 13.49
C GLY A 16 12.58 6.43 12.28
N GLY A 17 11.78 5.64 11.57
CA GLY A 17 12.19 4.92 10.37
C GLY A 17 12.07 5.74 9.09
N ARG A 18 12.54 5.17 7.98
CA ARG A 18 12.45 5.82 6.67
C ARG A 18 10.99 5.84 6.21
N SER A 19 10.54 6.99 5.71
CA SER A 19 9.20 7.12 5.12
C SER A 19 8.95 6.05 4.06
N SER A 20 9.98 5.57 3.36
CA SER A 20 9.94 4.47 2.37
C SER A 20 9.41 3.12 2.88
N VAL A 21 9.17 2.95 4.18
CA VAL A 21 8.63 1.71 4.75
C VAL A 21 7.28 1.34 4.14
N VAL A 22 6.45 2.34 3.83
CA VAL A 22 5.11 2.11 3.25
C VAL A 22 5.24 1.45 1.88
N GLU A 23 6.12 1.96 1.02
CA GLU A 23 6.40 1.38 -0.31
C GLU A 23 6.92 -0.06 -0.20
N LEU A 24 7.80 -0.32 0.76
CA LEU A 24 8.36 -1.66 0.98
C LEU A 24 7.27 -2.67 1.33
N TYR A 25 6.40 -2.33 2.28
CA TYR A 25 5.30 -3.20 2.69
C TYR A 25 4.22 -3.34 1.63
N ILE A 26 3.92 -2.29 0.86
CA ILE A 26 3.03 -2.40 -0.31
C ILE A 26 3.61 -3.39 -1.34
N SER A 27 4.92 -3.36 -1.60
CA SER A 27 5.58 -4.32 -2.49
C SER A 27 5.40 -5.76 -2.00
N TYR A 28 5.58 -5.99 -0.69
CA TYR A 28 5.37 -7.31 -0.10
C TYR A 28 3.92 -7.77 -0.15
N LEU A 29 2.97 -6.87 0.12
CA LEU A 29 1.55 -7.17 0.04
C LEU A 29 1.14 -7.55 -1.39
N ARG A 30 1.62 -6.82 -2.42
CA ARG A 30 1.38 -7.19 -3.83
C ARG A 30 1.90 -8.58 -4.16
N LYS A 31 3.13 -8.89 -3.73
CA LYS A 31 3.71 -10.24 -3.93
C LYS A 31 2.88 -11.35 -3.27
N LYS A 32 2.20 -11.07 -2.15
CA LYS A 32 1.38 -12.05 -1.43
C LYS A 32 -0.07 -12.11 -1.92
N LEU A 33 -0.65 -10.98 -2.30
CA LEU A 33 -2.08 -10.84 -2.58
C LEU A 33 -2.40 -10.86 -4.06
N ASP A 34 -1.54 -10.28 -4.89
CA ASP A 34 -1.76 -10.15 -6.34
C ASP A 34 -1.09 -11.28 -7.13
N ALA A 35 -0.26 -12.11 -6.49
CA ALA A 35 0.36 -13.26 -7.15
C ALA A 35 -0.71 -14.23 -7.68
N GLY A 36 -0.64 -14.53 -8.98
CA GLY A 36 -1.57 -15.43 -9.65
C GLY A 36 -2.96 -14.84 -9.93
N ARG A 37 -3.19 -13.54 -9.67
CA ARG A 37 -4.45 -12.87 -10.03
C ARG A 37 -4.32 -12.19 -11.39
N GLU A 38 -5.38 -12.27 -12.18
CA GLU A 38 -5.50 -11.51 -13.44
C GLU A 38 -5.65 -10.01 -13.18
N VAL A 39 -6.32 -9.63 -12.08
CA VAL A 39 -6.55 -8.25 -11.68
C VAL A 39 -5.91 -8.00 -10.32
N ALA A 40 -4.99 -7.03 -10.27
CA ALA A 40 -4.34 -6.58 -9.04
C ALA A 40 -5.35 -5.91 -8.10
N LEU A 41 -5.26 -6.19 -6.80
CA LEU A 41 -6.12 -5.59 -5.77
C LEU A 41 -5.57 -4.25 -5.27
N ILE A 42 -4.23 -4.10 -5.23
CA ILE A 42 -3.57 -2.92 -4.67
C ILE A 42 -3.08 -2.00 -5.79
N HIS A 43 -3.73 -0.84 -5.93
CA HIS A 43 -3.43 0.15 -6.95
C HIS A 43 -2.63 1.33 -6.38
N THR A 44 -1.65 1.80 -7.16
CA THR A 44 -0.98 3.08 -6.89
C THR A 44 -1.73 4.18 -7.61
N VAL A 45 -2.18 5.19 -6.87
CA VAL A 45 -2.74 6.43 -7.42
C VAL A 45 -1.64 7.50 -7.32
N ARG A 46 -1.01 7.82 -8.45
CA ARG A 46 0.14 8.73 -8.49
C ARG A 46 -0.20 10.09 -7.85
N GLY A 47 0.67 10.57 -6.97
CA GLY A 47 0.47 11.82 -6.22
C GLY A 47 -0.54 11.75 -5.08
N VAL A 48 -1.29 10.65 -4.93
CA VAL A 48 -2.34 10.50 -3.91
C VAL A 48 -1.99 9.43 -2.88
N GLY A 49 -1.56 8.24 -3.31
CA GLY A 49 -1.23 7.12 -2.44
C GLY A 49 -1.69 5.77 -2.99
N TYR A 50 -2.32 4.97 -2.14
CA TYR A 50 -2.73 3.60 -2.47
C TYR A 50 -4.23 3.38 -2.28
N MET A 51 -4.79 2.49 -3.10
CA MET A 51 -6.20 2.08 -3.06
C MET A 51 -6.29 0.57 -3.16
N ILE A 52 -7.21 -0.03 -2.40
CA ILE A 52 -7.61 -1.41 -2.59
C ILE A 52 -8.93 -1.40 -3.34
N LYS A 53 -9.04 -2.14 -4.44
CA LYS A 53 -10.26 -2.27 -5.23
C LYS A 53 -10.46 -3.74 -5.61
N ALA A 54 -11.69 -4.22 -5.44
CA ALA A 54 -12.05 -5.55 -5.93
C ALA A 54 -12.10 -5.55 -7.47
N PRO A 55 -11.83 -6.70 -8.13
CA PRO A 55 -12.07 -6.85 -9.55
C PRO A 55 -13.54 -6.51 -9.85
N GLN A 56 -13.78 -5.69 -10.86
CA GLN A 56 -15.14 -5.50 -11.37
C GLN A 56 -15.46 -6.72 -12.25
N GLN A 57 -16.50 -7.46 -11.87
CA GLN A 57 -17.06 -8.56 -12.67
C GLN A 57 -17.75 -8.02 -13.93
#